data_AF-A0A9K3L2Z0-F1
#
_entry.id   AF-A0A9K3L2Z0-F1
#
_cell.length_a   1.000
_cell.length_b   1.000
_cell.length_c   1.000
_cell.angle_alpha   90.00
_cell.angle_beta   90.00
_cell.angle_gamma   90.00
#
_symmetry.space_group_name_H-M   'P 1'
#
loop_
_entity.id
_entity.type
_entity.pdbx_description
1 polymer ?
#
loop_
_entity_poly.entity_id
_entity_poly.type
_entity_poly.pdbx_seq_one_letter_code
_entity_poly.pdbx_strand_id
1 'polypeptide(L)'
;MRVTFNFSDFNCLHGVAIGSVVAIMLACWNGNLQGDPEVRVAMIGNSLMYYNDLPRLLETMSGGSITQDSCLHGDASFKSHLTYGNGMFEKWNTGQARMWDVDKNEPGEKQEQYYEYAFGTYYDDAAVDQEPIYDYGACTVEQLLLGVDERLVEEYGGIQRHRRTTQQSPKQQRITSQQQHSQQSQPERTRRRLEDAAAAATDDAVAATDDGNNQVDDAYVADANDDGGNYNAYDDATATTTTKTYDDDLYKDTYNEKYPLQNDGTNPCLLSANYYFYKQQQYDDFGPPQWDYIILNDNSRAPCCTEQRATGLELLKEVYVPWFIETGAVPIFMVTHGYWASRRDMSGLTDIPTFASLTYEGYREYAEMVGELLPPEQEPRLAPVGLAFQMIWEENISMWENLIHMDEIHLTPSGTFLEGLIVYATIYGHLPNPRIVLNGDIANLFSNARRMTPSEHIQEAYPTLDQARYLYHVASRIINGEVPRSFILYENGESADFVPNDENYESAYYNRQKQNNNRNNNNNNDDDDNDDHTDDDEYNNNNR
;
A
#
# COMPACT_ATOMS: atom_id res chain seq x y z
N MET A 1 -4.22 -30.44 -22.41
CA MET A 1 -3.12 -29.65 -23.01
C MET A 1 -1.98 -29.71 -22.01
N ARG A 2 -0.79 -30.21 -22.38
CA ARG A 2 0.39 -30.19 -21.49
C ARG A 2 1.10 -28.86 -21.73
N VAL A 3 1.06 -27.96 -20.76
CA VAL A 3 1.95 -26.79 -20.74
C VAL A 3 3.32 -27.30 -20.27
N THR A 4 4.17 -27.64 -21.23
CA THR A 4 5.59 -27.92 -20.99
C THR A 4 6.34 -26.59 -20.98
N PHE A 5 6.93 -26.22 -19.85
CA PHE A 5 7.99 -25.20 -19.81
C PHE A 5 9.20 -25.72 -20.59
N ASN A 6 9.43 -25.17 -21.78
CA ASN A 6 10.49 -25.63 -22.68
C ASN A 6 11.78 -24.82 -22.41
N PHE A 7 12.67 -25.37 -21.59
CA PHE A 7 14.00 -24.81 -21.31
C PHE A 7 15.08 -25.23 -22.33
N SER A 8 14.73 -25.51 -23.59
CA SER A 8 15.63 -26.19 -24.54
C SER A 8 16.29 -25.36 -25.66
N ASP A 9 16.11 -24.03 -25.72
CA ASP A 9 16.67 -23.20 -26.81
C ASP A 9 18.07 -22.60 -26.54
N PHE A 10 18.96 -23.34 -25.86
CA PHE A 10 20.38 -23.00 -25.76
C PHE A 10 21.27 -24.16 -26.24
N ASN A 11 21.20 -24.49 -27.53
CA ASN A 11 22.20 -25.34 -28.18
C ASN A 11 22.34 -25.01 -29.67
N CYS A 12 22.97 -23.88 -29.99
CA CYS A 12 23.56 -23.69 -31.31
C CYS A 12 24.73 -22.70 -31.22
N LEU A 13 25.98 -23.20 -31.35
CA LEU A 13 27.22 -22.54 -31.84
C LEU A 13 28.48 -23.05 -31.11
N HIS A 14 28.88 -24.29 -31.39
CA HIS A 14 30.28 -24.69 -31.25
C HIS A 14 31.03 -24.27 -32.52
N GLY A 15 31.56 -23.04 -32.56
CA GLY A 15 32.28 -22.61 -33.77
C GLY A 15 32.86 -21.19 -33.88
N VAL A 16 32.94 -20.36 -32.83
CA VAL A 16 33.71 -19.08 -32.85
C VAL A 16 34.20 -18.75 -31.42
N ALA A 17 35.37 -19.25 -31.02
CA ALA A 17 35.65 -19.50 -29.59
C ALA A 17 36.57 -18.54 -28.82
N ILE A 18 37.03 -17.39 -29.33
CA ILE A 18 37.87 -16.48 -28.50
C ILE A 18 37.49 -14.99 -28.63
N GLY A 19 37.05 -14.52 -29.80
CA GLY A 19 36.64 -13.11 -29.97
C GLY A 19 35.29 -12.77 -29.32
N SER A 20 34.33 -13.70 -29.34
CA SER A 20 32.96 -13.47 -28.87
C SER A 20 32.83 -13.45 -27.34
N VAL A 21 33.70 -14.16 -26.62
CA VAL A 21 33.68 -14.20 -25.14
C VAL A 21 34.06 -12.84 -24.56
N VAL A 22 35.02 -12.13 -25.16
CA VAL A 22 35.43 -10.79 -24.70
C VAL A 22 34.36 -9.73 -25.01
N ALA A 23 33.68 -9.83 -26.15
CA ALA A 23 32.58 -8.93 -26.50
C ALA A 23 31.33 -9.14 -25.62
N ILE A 24 31.00 -10.40 -25.29
CA ILE A 24 29.90 -10.71 -24.36
C ILE A 24 30.27 -10.27 -22.94
N MET A 25 31.51 -10.51 -22.48
CA MET A 25 31.95 -10.01 -21.17
C MET A 25 32.01 -8.48 -21.10
N LEU A 26 32.40 -7.78 -22.17
CA LEU A 26 32.37 -6.31 -22.22
C LEU A 26 30.95 -5.75 -22.30
N ALA A 27 30.02 -6.45 -22.96
CA ALA A 27 28.61 -6.08 -22.97
C ALA A 27 27.95 -6.30 -21.60
N CYS A 28 28.27 -7.40 -20.91
CA CYS A 28 27.82 -7.65 -19.54
C CYS A 28 28.47 -6.72 -18.51
N TRP A 29 29.70 -6.24 -18.76
CA TRP A 29 30.37 -5.28 -17.86
C TRP A 29 29.87 -3.85 -18.05
N ASN A 30 29.56 -3.43 -19.28
CA ASN A 30 29.04 -2.08 -19.55
C ASN A 30 27.52 -1.94 -19.35
N GLY A 31 26.77 -3.06 -19.31
CA GLY A 31 25.33 -3.05 -19.00
C GLY A 31 25.00 -2.69 -17.55
N ASN A 32 25.97 -2.75 -16.63
CA ASN A 32 25.78 -2.52 -15.19
C ASN A 32 25.95 -1.05 -14.74
N LEU A 33 26.07 -0.11 -15.67
CA LEU A 33 26.22 1.32 -15.36
C LEU A 33 25.06 2.20 -15.84
N GLN A 34 24.12 1.67 -16.63
CA GLN A 34 22.85 2.35 -16.85
C GLN A 34 21.96 1.97 -15.66
N GLY A 35 21.60 2.97 -14.85
CA GLY A 35 20.63 2.77 -13.78
C GLY A 35 19.32 2.22 -14.33
N ASP A 36 18.53 1.61 -13.44
CA ASP A 36 17.26 1.01 -13.82
C ASP A 36 16.33 2.07 -14.44
N PRO A 37 15.58 1.72 -15.50
CA PRO A 37 14.70 2.65 -16.16
C PRO A 37 13.63 3.15 -15.17
N GLU A 38 13.19 4.38 -15.37
CA GLU A 38 12.10 4.95 -14.60
C GLU A 38 10.81 4.16 -14.90
N VAL A 39 10.09 3.75 -13.85
CA VAL A 39 8.82 3.04 -13.95
C VAL A 39 7.80 3.64 -12.98
N ARG A 40 6.55 3.68 -13.41
CA ARG A 40 5.40 4.16 -12.64
C ARG A 40 4.54 2.97 -12.26
N VAL A 41 4.26 2.85 -10.96
CA VAL A 41 3.59 1.69 -10.39
C VAL A 41 2.33 2.12 -9.64
N ALA A 42 1.18 1.60 -10.05
CA ALA A 42 -0.03 1.66 -9.24
C ALA A 42 -0.07 0.46 -8.30
N MET A 43 -0.43 0.66 -7.02
CA MET A 43 -0.59 -0.42 -6.05
C MET A 43 -2.01 -0.49 -5.50
N ILE A 44 -2.66 -1.65 -5.66
CA ILE A 44 -4.00 -1.93 -5.16
C ILE A 44 -3.89 -3.13 -4.22
N GLY A 45 -4.21 -2.95 -2.94
CA GLY A 45 -3.97 -4.02 -2.01
C GLY A 45 -4.30 -3.74 -0.58
N ASN A 46 -3.90 -4.67 0.28
CA ASN A 46 -4.31 -4.66 1.67
C ASN A 46 -3.16 -4.43 2.65
N SER A 47 -3.40 -4.84 3.90
CA SER A 47 -2.46 -4.69 4.99
C SER A 47 -1.13 -5.36 4.77
N LEU A 48 -1.03 -6.35 3.88
CA LEU A 48 0.27 -6.92 3.53
C LEU A 48 1.20 -5.89 2.87
N MET A 49 0.66 -4.94 2.10
CA MET A 49 1.45 -3.90 1.45
C MET A 49 1.69 -2.67 2.34
N TYR A 50 0.71 -2.21 3.12
CA TYR A 50 0.86 -0.95 3.87
C TYR A 50 1.54 -1.09 5.24
N TYR A 51 1.62 -2.30 5.82
CA TYR A 51 2.04 -2.47 7.23
C TYR A 51 3.41 -1.86 7.53
N ASN A 52 4.36 -2.03 6.59
CA ASN A 52 5.68 -1.38 6.61
C ASN A 52 5.93 -0.61 5.30
N ASP A 53 4.86 -0.06 4.70
CA ASP A 53 4.87 0.77 3.48
C ASP A 53 5.74 0.22 2.34
N LEU A 54 5.43 -0.99 1.87
CA LEU A 54 6.03 -1.59 0.68
C LEU A 54 6.14 -0.60 -0.51
N PRO A 55 5.14 0.25 -0.81
CA PRO A 55 5.27 1.22 -1.89
C PRO A 55 6.51 2.12 -1.76
N ARG A 56 6.74 2.76 -0.61
CA ARG A 56 7.90 3.64 -0.41
C ARG A 56 9.21 2.86 -0.21
N LEU A 57 9.14 1.63 0.27
CA LEU A 57 10.29 0.73 0.27
C LEU A 57 10.80 0.49 -1.15
N LEU A 58 9.90 0.24 -2.12
CA LEU A 58 10.28 0.02 -3.52
C LEU A 58 10.89 1.26 -4.19
N GLU A 59 10.38 2.46 -3.91
CA GLU A 59 11.02 3.71 -4.33
C GLU A 59 12.47 3.78 -3.84
N THR A 60 12.70 3.45 -2.56
CA THR A 60 14.03 3.51 -1.95
C THR A 60 14.96 2.41 -2.47
N MET A 61 14.47 1.17 -2.63
CA MET A 61 15.22 0.04 -3.20
C MET A 61 15.69 0.31 -4.63
N SER A 62 14.90 1.06 -5.41
CA SER A 62 15.23 1.44 -6.80
C SER A 62 16.15 2.65 -6.92
N GLY A 63 16.51 3.29 -5.80
CA GLY A 63 17.23 4.56 -5.83
C GLY A 63 16.42 5.69 -6.50
N GLY A 64 15.09 5.61 -6.46
CA GLY A 64 14.17 6.59 -7.05
C GLY A 64 13.75 6.32 -8.50
N SER A 65 14.16 5.21 -9.11
CA SER A 65 13.68 4.82 -10.45
C SER A 65 12.22 4.32 -10.45
N ILE A 66 11.68 3.87 -9.31
CA ILE A 66 10.26 3.60 -9.14
C ILE A 66 9.58 4.85 -8.57
N THR A 67 8.48 5.25 -9.21
CA THR A 67 7.47 6.15 -8.63
C THR A 67 6.18 5.36 -8.41
N GLN A 68 5.46 5.65 -7.33
CA GLN A 68 4.21 4.95 -7.05
C GLN A 68 3.08 5.84 -6.55
N ASP A 69 1.88 5.33 -6.73
CA ASP A 69 0.69 5.76 -6.01
C ASP A 69 -0.13 4.51 -5.65
N SER A 70 -0.98 4.61 -4.64
CA SER A 70 -1.60 3.44 -4.06
C SER A 70 -3.01 3.67 -3.56
N CYS A 71 -3.86 2.66 -3.69
CA CYS A 71 -5.18 2.57 -3.05
C CYS A 71 -5.16 1.34 -2.14
N LEU A 72 -4.78 1.54 -0.87
CA LEU A 72 -4.59 0.46 0.09
C LEU A 72 -5.67 0.47 1.17
N HIS A 73 -6.09 -0.70 1.65
CA HIS A 73 -7.17 -0.79 2.66
C HIS A 73 -7.02 -2.03 3.55
N GLY A 74 -7.27 -1.91 4.86
CA GLY A 74 -7.20 -3.05 5.79
C GLY A 74 -8.11 -4.20 5.38
N ASP A 75 -7.61 -5.44 5.49
CA ASP A 75 -8.34 -6.69 5.17
C ASP A 75 -8.98 -6.75 3.76
N ALA A 76 -8.59 -5.84 2.86
CA ALA A 76 -9.31 -5.65 1.61
C ALA A 76 -9.16 -6.83 0.65
N SER A 77 -10.27 -7.08 -0.05
CA SER A 77 -10.39 -7.89 -1.26
C SER A 77 -10.60 -6.97 -2.47
N PHE A 78 -10.56 -7.52 -3.68
CA PHE A 78 -10.94 -6.75 -4.87
C PHE A 78 -12.33 -6.12 -4.75
N LYS A 79 -13.28 -6.82 -4.12
CA LYS A 79 -14.64 -6.32 -3.91
C LYS A 79 -14.66 -5.11 -2.99
N SER A 80 -14.03 -5.22 -1.82
CA SER A 80 -14.07 -4.15 -0.81
C SER A 80 -13.33 -2.89 -1.28
N HIS A 81 -12.31 -3.02 -2.13
CA HIS A 81 -11.69 -1.85 -2.77
C HIS A 81 -12.64 -1.08 -3.67
N LEU A 82 -13.52 -1.77 -4.41
CA LEU A 82 -14.55 -1.08 -5.21
C LEU A 82 -15.56 -0.37 -4.32
N THR A 83 -15.90 -0.96 -3.17
CA THR A 83 -16.91 -0.43 -2.26
C THR A 83 -16.39 0.71 -1.37
N TYR A 84 -15.20 0.61 -0.80
CA TYR A 84 -14.71 1.54 0.22
C TYR A 84 -13.51 2.39 -0.26
N GLY A 85 -12.83 1.97 -1.32
CA GLY A 85 -11.64 2.65 -1.83
C GLY A 85 -10.42 2.44 -0.93
N ASN A 86 -9.70 3.53 -0.69
CA ASN A 86 -8.50 3.56 0.14
C ASN A 86 -8.87 3.77 1.60
N GLY A 87 -8.27 3.03 2.54
CA GLY A 87 -8.57 3.11 3.97
C GLY A 87 -7.41 3.62 4.83
N MET A 88 -6.55 4.48 4.26
CA MET A 88 -5.31 4.93 4.90
C MET A 88 -5.42 6.26 5.64
N PHE A 89 -6.59 6.90 5.70
CA PHE A 89 -6.73 8.24 6.30
C PHE A 89 -6.20 8.30 7.73
N GLU A 90 -6.67 7.42 8.62
CA GLU A 90 -6.17 7.38 9.99
C GLU A 90 -4.75 6.80 10.06
N LYS A 91 -4.48 5.81 9.21
CA LYS A 91 -3.27 4.99 9.30
C LYS A 91 -2.02 5.74 8.85
N TRP A 92 -2.14 6.66 7.90
CA TRP A 92 -1.03 7.43 7.36
C TRP A 92 -1.10 8.90 7.76
N ASN A 93 -1.82 9.24 8.83
CA ASN A 93 -1.72 10.56 9.45
C ASN A 93 -0.43 10.63 10.30
N THR A 94 0.73 10.60 9.64
CA THR A 94 2.05 10.55 10.28
C THR A 94 2.96 11.65 9.75
N GLY A 95 4.01 11.98 10.51
CA GLY A 95 5.02 12.96 10.08
C GLY A 95 5.64 12.62 8.73
N GLN A 96 5.89 11.33 8.44
CA GLN A 96 6.48 10.89 7.17
C GLN A 96 5.50 10.97 5.99
N ALA A 97 4.21 10.84 6.24
CA ALA A 97 3.18 11.04 5.23
C ALA A 97 2.89 12.51 4.96
N ARG A 98 3.21 13.42 5.89
CA ARG A 98 2.92 14.85 5.74
C ARG A 98 3.59 15.41 4.49
N MET A 99 2.77 15.87 3.54
CA MET A 99 3.25 16.49 2.29
C MET A 99 3.42 17.99 2.43
N TRP A 100 2.58 18.61 3.26
CA TRP A 100 2.60 20.04 3.48
C TRP A 100 2.54 20.37 4.96
N ASP A 101 3.57 21.07 5.42
CA ASP A 101 3.63 21.68 6.74
C ASP A 101 3.23 23.15 6.63
N VAL A 102 2.07 23.49 7.22
CA VAL A 102 1.57 24.86 7.28
C VAL A 102 2.44 25.72 8.19
N ASP A 103 2.99 25.12 9.25
CA ASP A 103 3.67 25.84 10.32
C ASP A 103 5.11 26.19 9.93
N LYS A 104 5.72 25.39 9.05
CA LYS A 104 6.97 25.71 8.38
C LYS A 104 6.71 26.68 7.23
N ASN A 105 6.35 27.90 7.61
CA ASN A 105 6.44 29.11 6.79
C ASN A 105 7.90 29.35 6.37
N GLU A 106 8.46 28.50 5.49
CA GLU A 106 9.46 29.02 4.58
C GLU A 106 8.71 29.93 3.59
N PRO A 107 8.93 31.24 3.61
CA PRO A 107 8.18 32.20 2.81
C PRO A 107 8.56 32.02 1.34
N GLY A 108 7.90 31.08 0.67
CA GLY A 108 7.99 30.82 -0.75
C GLY A 108 6.59 30.90 -1.36
N GLU A 109 6.48 31.58 -2.50
CA GLU A 109 5.27 31.99 -3.25
C GLU A 109 4.17 30.92 -3.53
N LYS A 110 4.33 29.68 -3.07
CA LYS A 110 3.46 28.54 -3.39
C LYS A 110 2.23 28.40 -2.48
N GLN A 111 2.23 29.00 -1.29
CA GLN A 111 1.12 28.90 -0.34
C GLN A 111 -0.12 29.67 -0.82
N GLU A 112 0.03 30.89 -1.34
CA GLU A 112 -1.12 31.69 -1.80
C GLU A 112 -1.87 31.04 -2.99
N GLN A 113 -1.18 30.31 -3.88
CA GLN A 113 -1.80 29.76 -5.10
C GLN A 113 -2.73 28.58 -4.87
N TYR A 114 -2.41 27.69 -3.91
CA TYR A 114 -3.30 26.57 -3.61
C TYR A 114 -4.59 27.07 -2.93
N TYR A 115 -4.49 28.02 -2.01
CA TYR A 115 -5.66 28.56 -1.30
C TYR A 115 -6.58 29.38 -2.20
N GLU A 116 -6.04 30.17 -3.13
CA GLU A 116 -6.86 30.93 -4.09
C GLU A 116 -7.69 29.99 -5.01
N TYR A 117 -7.14 28.80 -5.33
CA TYR A 117 -7.81 27.79 -6.14
C TYR A 117 -8.77 26.89 -5.34
N ALA A 118 -8.35 26.44 -4.16
CA ALA A 118 -9.09 25.48 -3.35
C ALA A 118 -10.27 26.08 -2.59
N PHE A 119 -10.26 27.39 -2.27
CA PHE A 119 -11.32 27.98 -1.42
C PHE A 119 -12.05 29.16 -2.05
N GLY A 120 -11.56 29.71 -3.17
CA GLY A 120 -12.11 30.94 -3.73
C GLY A 120 -11.94 32.12 -2.77
N THR A 121 -11.92 33.33 -3.29
CA THR A 121 -11.64 34.57 -2.53
C THR A 121 -12.80 35.00 -1.60
N TYR A 122 -13.58 34.06 -1.05
CA TYR A 122 -14.85 34.34 -0.37
C TYR A 122 -14.92 33.82 1.07
N TYR A 123 -13.77 33.56 1.70
CA TYR A 123 -13.72 33.35 3.14
C TYR A 123 -13.01 34.54 3.79
N ASP A 124 -13.81 35.31 4.53
CA ASP A 124 -13.40 36.38 5.44
C ASP A 124 -12.28 35.87 6.36
N ASP A 125 -11.31 36.73 6.69
CA ASP A 125 -10.02 36.52 7.40
C ASP A 125 -10.07 35.82 8.78
N ALA A 126 -11.15 35.10 9.13
CA ALA A 126 -11.15 34.20 10.26
C ALA A 126 -10.21 33.03 9.94
N ALA A 127 -9.13 32.93 10.71
CA ALA A 127 -8.14 31.87 10.66
C ALA A 127 -8.81 30.50 10.56
N VAL A 128 -8.96 30.00 9.33
CA VAL A 128 -9.30 28.60 9.09
C VAL A 128 -8.03 27.86 9.45
N ASP A 129 -8.06 27.13 10.57
CA ASP A 129 -7.00 26.22 10.95
C ASP A 129 -6.69 25.34 9.74
N GLN A 130 -5.51 25.57 9.15
CA GLN A 130 -5.11 24.91 7.93
C GLN A 130 -4.74 23.48 8.31
N GLU A 131 -5.62 22.53 7.99
CA GLU A 131 -5.31 21.13 8.21
C GLU A 131 -4.11 20.71 7.34
N PRO A 132 -3.09 20.06 7.92
CA PRO A 132 -1.99 19.52 7.15
C PRO A 132 -2.48 18.46 6.15
N ILE A 133 -1.88 18.44 4.96
CA ILE A 133 -2.18 17.45 3.92
C ILE A 133 -1.15 16.33 4.01
N TYR A 134 -1.63 15.09 4.09
CA TYR A 134 -0.83 13.87 4.14
C TYR A 134 -0.98 13.06 2.86
N ASP A 135 0.04 12.29 2.53
CA ASP A 135 0.07 11.38 1.39
C ASP A 135 -0.70 10.10 1.73
N TYR A 136 -2.02 10.13 1.57
CA TYR A 136 -2.88 8.96 1.76
C TYR A 136 -2.91 8.01 0.55
N GLY A 137 -2.32 8.40 -0.58
CA GLY A 137 -2.49 7.73 -1.88
C GLY A 137 -3.77 8.15 -2.64
N ALA A 138 -4.17 7.39 -3.65
CA ALA A 138 -5.42 7.61 -4.39
C ALA A 138 -6.64 7.21 -3.56
N CYS A 139 -7.78 7.89 -3.73
CA CYS A 139 -8.95 7.67 -2.88
C CYS A 139 -9.76 6.44 -3.24
N THR A 140 -9.75 6.06 -4.51
CA THR A 140 -10.39 4.84 -5.02
C THR A 140 -9.49 4.20 -6.07
N VAL A 141 -9.76 2.94 -6.40
CA VAL A 141 -9.05 2.25 -7.48
C VAL A 141 -9.29 2.93 -8.83
N GLU A 142 -10.52 3.36 -9.11
CA GLU A 142 -10.85 4.04 -10.37
C GLU A 142 -10.09 5.37 -10.49
N GLN A 143 -10.06 6.18 -9.42
CA GLN A 143 -9.27 7.41 -9.40
C GLN A 143 -7.76 7.13 -9.56
N LEU A 144 -7.25 6.06 -8.94
CA LEU A 144 -5.84 5.64 -9.08
C LEU A 144 -5.48 5.33 -10.54
N LEU A 145 -6.35 4.61 -11.24
CA LEU A 145 -6.06 4.09 -12.58
C LEU A 145 -6.41 5.09 -13.68
N LEU A 146 -7.49 5.85 -13.52
CA LEU A 146 -8.07 6.71 -14.56
C LEU A 146 -7.93 8.21 -14.25
N GLY A 147 -7.49 8.57 -13.04
CA GLY A 147 -7.35 9.96 -12.57
C GLY A 147 -8.66 10.63 -12.17
N VAL A 148 -9.79 9.92 -12.29
CA VAL A 148 -11.12 10.40 -11.93
C VAL A 148 -11.98 9.24 -11.43
N ASP A 149 -12.90 9.52 -10.51
CA ASP A 149 -13.96 8.62 -10.10
C ASP A 149 -15.25 9.42 -10.04
N GLU A 150 -16.21 9.07 -10.91
CA GLU A 150 -17.46 9.83 -11.03
C GLU A 150 -18.28 9.81 -9.74
N ARG A 151 -18.13 8.78 -8.90
CA ARG A 151 -18.81 8.70 -7.60
C ARG A 151 -18.33 9.79 -6.65
N LEU A 152 -17.04 10.12 -6.68
CA LEU A 152 -16.48 11.24 -5.93
C LEU A 152 -16.88 12.59 -6.57
N VAL A 153 -16.95 12.67 -7.90
CA VAL A 153 -17.41 13.87 -8.60
C VAL A 153 -18.87 14.17 -8.27
N GLU A 154 -19.74 13.16 -8.15
CA GLU A 154 -21.13 13.33 -7.74
C GLU A 154 -21.24 13.84 -6.29
N GLU A 155 -20.48 13.24 -5.38
CA GLU A 155 -20.41 13.63 -3.96
C GLU A 155 -20.01 15.12 -3.81
N TYR A 156 -19.00 15.57 -4.57
CA TYR A 156 -18.48 16.94 -4.50
C TYR A 156 -18.99 17.90 -5.59
N GLY A 157 -19.80 17.42 -6.53
CA GLY A 157 -20.22 18.16 -7.73
C GLY A 157 -21.12 19.35 -7.42
N GLY A 158 -21.87 19.28 -6.32
CA GLY A 158 -22.63 20.41 -5.78
C GLY A 158 -21.72 21.58 -5.39
N ILE A 159 -20.52 21.29 -4.89
CA ILE A 159 -19.53 22.29 -4.46
C ILE A 159 -18.86 22.93 -5.68
N GLN A 160 -18.51 22.15 -6.71
CA GLN A 160 -17.86 22.70 -7.93
C GLN A 160 -18.78 23.62 -8.76
N ARG A 161 -20.09 23.31 -8.88
CA ARG A 161 -21.02 24.14 -9.67
C ARG A 161 -21.20 25.55 -9.11
N HIS A 162 -21.02 25.75 -7.80
CA HIS A 162 -20.99 27.09 -7.20
C HIS A 162 -19.73 27.89 -7.60
N ARG A 163 -18.62 27.23 -7.96
CA ARG A 163 -17.34 27.87 -8.30
C ARG A 163 -17.25 28.36 -9.75
N ARG A 164 -17.70 27.54 -10.71
CA ARG A 164 -17.60 27.92 -12.15
C ARG A 164 -18.48 29.10 -12.53
N THR A 165 -19.55 29.37 -11.80
CA THR A 165 -20.44 30.52 -12.07
C THR A 165 -19.89 31.85 -11.55
N THR A 166 -18.88 31.84 -10.67
CA THR A 166 -18.35 33.05 -10.01
C THR A 166 -16.98 33.50 -10.53
N GLN A 167 -16.21 32.68 -11.24
CA GLN A 167 -14.85 33.05 -11.65
C GLN A 167 -14.50 32.59 -13.08
N GLN A 168 -14.63 33.48 -14.06
CA GLN A 168 -13.76 33.48 -15.24
C GLN A 168 -13.19 34.89 -15.42
N SER A 169 -12.05 35.12 -14.76
CA SER A 169 -11.24 36.33 -14.91
C SER A 169 -10.05 36.06 -15.85
N PRO A 170 -9.76 36.93 -16.82
CA PRO A 170 -8.65 36.76 -17.78
C PRO A 170 -7.24 36.62 -17.17
N LYS A 171 -7.06 36.88 -15.87
CA LYS A 171 -5.75 36.72 -15.20
C LYS A 171 -5.32 35.25 -15.04
N GLN A 172 -6.25 34.32 -14.86
CA GLN A 172 -5.92 32.90 -14.63
C GLN A 172 -5.32 32.21 -15.87
N GLN A 173 -5.65 32.66 -17.09
CA GLN A 173 -5.09 32.09 -18.33
C GLN A 173 -3.58 32.38 -18.55
N ARG A 174 -2.99 33.34 -17.82
CA ARG A 174 -1.54 33.65 -17.94
C ARG A 174 -0.66 32.81 -17.02
N ILE A 175 -1.19 32.36 -15.88
CA ILE A 175 -0.42 31.68 -14.83
C ILE A 175 -0.13 30.22 -15.21
N THR A 176 -1.09 29.55 -15.86
CA THR A 176 -0.97 28.16 -16.33
C THR A 176 0.19 27.94 -17.32
N SER A 177 0.55 28.93 -18.12
CA SER A 177 1.66 28.83 -19.09
C SER A 177 3.06 28.89 -18.46
N GLN A 178 3.22 29.44 -17.26
CA GLN A 178 4.49 29.47 -16.53
C GLN A 178 4.65 28.28 -15.56
N GLN A 179 3.54 27.67 -15.14
CA GLN A 179 3.52 26.51 -14.25
C GLN A 179 4.07 25.24 -14.92
N GLN A 180 3.84 25.04 -16.22
CA GLN A 180 4.34 23.87 -16.98
C GLN A 180 5.88 23.76 -17.08
N HIS A 181 6.64 24.78 -16.68
CA HIS A 181 8.12 24.77 -16.73
C HIS A 181 8.82 24.68 -15.37
N SER A 182 8.10 24.77 -14.24
CA SER A 182 8.71 24.79 -12.89
C SER A 182 8.32 23.62 -11.98
N GLN A 183 7.45 22.72 -12.45
CA GLN A 183 6.97 21.58 -11.67
C GLN A 183 7.47 20.24 -12.25
N GLN A 184 8.79 20.09 -12.29
CA GLN A 184 9.41 18.78 -12.55
C GLN A 184 8.99 17.79 -11.46
N SER A 185 8.10 16.88 -11.88
CA SER A 185 7.88 15.47 -11.57
C SER A 185 8.13 14.97 -10.13
N GLN A 186 7.21 14.15 -9.60
CA GLN A 186 7.39 13.35 -8.38
C GLN A 186 8.81 12.73 -8.22
N PRO A 187 9.48 12.25 -9.29
CA PRO A 187 10.88 11.85 -9.26
C PRO A 187 11.83 12.85 -8.59
N GLU A 188 11.70 14.15 -8.85
CA GLU A 188 12.56 15.17 -8.24
C GLU A 188 12.26 15.35 -6.74
N ARG A 189 11.00 15.14 -6.32
CA ARG A 189 10.63 15.14 -4.90
C ARG A 189 11.14 13.90 -4.19
N THR A 190 10.99 12.72 -4.78
CA THR A 190 11.54 11.48 -4.25
C THR A 190 13.06 11.58 -4.17
N ARG A 191 13.72 12.09 -5.22
CA ARG A 191 15.17 12.36 -5.24
C ARG A 191 15.59 13.31 -4.13
N ARG A 192 14.90 14.44 -3.95
CA ARG A 192 15.18 15.37 -2.83
C ARG A 192 14.97 14.74 -1.47
N ARG A 193 13.88 13.99 -1.26
CA ARG A 193 13.65 13.26 0.00
C ARG A 193 14.77 12.26 0.29
N LEU A 194 15.23 11.54 -0.73
CA LEU A 194 16.37 10.63 -0.60
C LEU A 194 17.68 11.37 -0.30
N GLU A 195 17.90 12.54 -0.93
CA GLU A 195 19.05 13.42 -0.64
C GLU A 195 19.00 13.98 0.79
N ASP A 196 17.84 14.46 1.24
CA ASP A 196 17.61 15.01 2.58
C ASP A 196 17.74 13.93 3.66
N ALA A 197 17.18 12.73 3.43
CA ALA A 197 17.34 11.58 4.31
C ALA A 197 18.79 11.11 4.40
N ALA A 198 19.52 11.08 3.28
CA ALA A 198 20.94 10.76 3.26
C ALA A 198 21.78 11.82 4.00
N ALA A 199 21.42 13.11 3.89
CA ALA A 199 22.07 14.20 4.61
C ALA A 199 21.83 14.11 6.13
N ALA A 200 20.59 13.85 6.55
CA ALA A 200 20.25 13.67 7.96
C ALA A 200 21.01 12.49 8.60
N ALA A 201 21.13 11.36 7.88
CA ALA A 201 21.88 10.20 8.36
C ALA A 201 23.40 10.50 8.51
N THR A 202 23.97 11.40 7.70
CA THR A 202 25.37 11.79 7.84
C THR A 202 25.64 12.70 9.03
N ASP A 203 24.70 13.56 9.42
CA ASP A 203 24.86 14.45 10.57
C ASP A 203 24.75 13.67 11.90
N ASP A 204 23.87 12.68 12.00
CA ASP A 204 23.76 11.81 13.17
C ASP A 204 25.00 10.91 13.36
N ALA A 205 25.65 10.48 12.27
CA ALA A 205 26.89 9.72 12.33
C ALA A 205 28.09 10.53 12.84
N VAL A 206 28.05 11.86 12.74
CA VAL A 206 29.09 12.77 13.29
C VAL A 206 28.81 13.09 14.76
N ALA A 207 27.55 13.08 15.19
CA ALA A 207 27.18 13.30 16.59
C ALA A 207 27.43 12.09 17.51
N ALA A 208 27.50 10.86 16.97
CA ALA A 208 27.65 9.63 17.75
C ALA A 208 29.05 9.38 18.35
N THR A 209 29.88 10.41 18.54
CA THR A 209 31.19 10.29 19.23
C THR A 209 31.31 11.12 20.51
N ASP A 210 30.23 11.76 21.00
CA ASP A 210 30.30 12.53 22.24
C ASP A 210 29.09 12.30 23.16
N ASP A 211 29.41 11.77 24.34
CA ASP A 211 28.66 11.63 25.59
C ASP A 211 27.24 11.03 25.65
N GLY A 212 27.11 10.04 26.53
CA GLY A 212 25.87 9.38 26.88
C GLY A 212 25.01 10.19 27.86
N ASN A 213 23.74 10.36 27.51
CA ASN A 213 22.57 10.27 28.38
C ASN A 213 21.32 10.51 27.51
N ASN A 214 20.66 9.45 27.02
CA ASN A 214 19.38 9.61 26.34
C ASN A 214 18.24 9.56 27.36
N GLN A 215 17.79 10.76 27.71
CA GLN A 215 16.48 11.04 28.27
C GLN A 215 15.50 11.03 27.10
N VAL A 216 14.51 10.13 27.15
CA VAL A 216 13.46 10.02 26.12
C VAL A 216 12.41 11.08 26.44
N ASP A 217 12.20 12.02 25.52
CA ASP A 217 11.12 13.00 25.59
C ASP A 217 9.81 12.34 25.16
N ASP A 218 8.91 12.14 26.13
CA ASP A 218 7.49 11.87 25.92
C ASP A 218 6.77 13.19 25.60
N ALA A 219 6.08 13.26 24.45
CA ALA A 219 4.78 13.92 24.29
C ALA A 219 4.38 14.00 22.80
N TYR A 220 3.41 13.19 22.39
CA TYR A 220 2.29 13.60 21.53
C TYR A 220 1.23 12.49 21.60
N VAL A 221 0.24 12.68 22.48
CA VAL A 221 -0.96 11.85 22.54
C VAL A 221 -1.95 12.45 21.54
N ALA A 222 -2.18 11.76 20.42
CA ALA A 222 -3.29 12.05 19.54
C ALA A 222 -4.48 11.19 19.99
N ASP A 223 -5.51 11.85 20.53
CA ASP A 223 -6.80 11.23 20.84
C ASP A 223 -7.48 10.78 19.54
N ALA A 224 -7.61 9.46 19.36
CA ALA A 224 -8.45 8.86 18.34
C ALA A 224 -9.78 8.44 18.98
N ASN A 225 -10.85 9.19 18.69
CA ASN A 225 -12.23 8.76 18.95
C ASN A 225 -12.74 8.01 17.72
N ASP A 226 -13.11 6.75 17.90
CA ASP A 226 -13.70 5.86 16.87
C ASP A 226 -15.19 5.62 17.15
N ASP A 227 -16.04 6.07 16.22
CA ASP A 227 -17.49 5.89 16.21
C ASP A 227 -17.89 4.72 15.29
N GLY A 228 -18.18 3.57 15.91
CA GLY A 228 -18.65 2.37 15.22
C GLY A 228 -20.08 2.49 14.68
N GLY A 229 -20.22 2.49 13.35
CA GLY A 229 -21.48 2.30 12.63
C GLY A 229 -21.87 0.83 12.46
N ASN A 230 -23.12 0.51 12.81
CA ASN A 230 -23.72 -0.83 12.83
C ASN A 230 -24.52 -1.08 11.53
N TYR A 231 -24.31 -2.20 10.82
CA TYR A 231 -25.11 -2.59 9.65
C TYR A 231 -25.82 -3.94 9.81
N ASN A 232 -27.12 -3.93 9.49
CA ASN A 232 -27.97 -5.11 9.29
C ASN A 232 -28.23 -5.33 7.79
N ALA A 233 -28.33 -6.61 7.40
CA ALA A 233 -28.56 -7.13 6.06
C ALA A 233 -30.00 -6.87 5.52
N TYR A 234 -30.14 -6.73 4.19
CA TYR A 234 -31.42 -6.93 3.47
C TYR A 234 -31.26 -7.45 2.04
N ASP A 235 -32.25 -8.27 1.65
CA ASP A 235 -32.42 -9.11 0.45
C ASP A 235 -33.06 -8.42 -0.79
N ASP A 236 -32.64 -8.93 -1.96
CA ASP A 236 -33.30 -9.26 -3.25
C ASP A 236 -34.25 -8.28 -4.00
N ALA A 237 -33.97 -8.06 -5.31
CA ALA A 237 -34.97 -7.77 -6.35
C ALA A 237 -34.50 -8.05 -7.81
N THR A 238 -35.13 -9.08 -8.39
CA THR A 238 -35.52 -9.38 -9.81
C THR A 238 -34.97 -8.58 -11.01
N ALA A 239 -34.45 -9.32 -12.00
CA ALA A 239 -33.98 -8.84 -13.31
C ALA A 239 -35.01 -8.96 -14.47
N THR A 240 -34.96 -8.01 -15.41
CA THR A 240 -35.57 -8.11 -16.76
C THR A 240 -34.54 -7.87 -17.85
N THR A 241 -34.55 -8.73 -18.87
CA THR A 241 -33.55 -8.79 -19.95
C THR A 241 -33.94 -7.91 -21.14
N THR A 242 -33.02 -7.09 -21.66
CA THR A 242 -33.08 -6.59 -23.04
C THR A 242 -31.67 -6.51 -23.65
N THR A 243 -31.62 -6.82 -24.94
CA THR A 243 -30.43 -7.08 -25.76
C THR A 243 -29.59 -5.82 -26.02
N LYS A 244 -28.28 -5.88 -25.71
CA LYS A 244 -27.31 -4.77 -25.85
C LYS A 244 -26.60 -4.78 -27.22
N THR A 245 -26.64 -3.63 -27.89
CA THR A 245 -25.52 -3.06 -28.64
C THR A 245 -24.60 -2.35 -27.63
N TYR A 246 -23.28 -2.52 -27.73
CA TYR A 246 -22.29 -1.93 -26.83
C TYR A 246 -22.27 -0.40 -27.00
N ASP A 247 -22.82 0.30 -26.01
CA ASP A 247 -22.79 1.76 -25.85
C ASP A 247 -21.97 2.02 -24.58
N ASP A 248 -20.88 2.77 -24.69
CA ASP A 248 -19.87 2.97 -23.63
C ASP A 248 -20.47 3.64 -22.39
N ASP A 249 -21.47 4.50 -22.58
CA ASP A 249 -22.18 5.21 -21.51
C ASP A 249 -23.01 4.24 -20.62
N LEU A 250 -23.44 3.09 -21.16
CA LEU A 250 -24.30 2.16 -20.41
C LEU A 250 -23.52 1.22 -19.48
N TYR A 251 -22.19 1.16 -19.61
CA TYR A 251 -21.36 0.33 -18.76
C TYR A 251 -21.07 1.02 -17.40
N LYS A 252 -20.78 2.33 -17.43
CA LYS A 252 -20.49 3.12 -16.22
C LYS A 252 -21.66 3.21 -15.26
N ASP A 253 -22.87 3.42 -15.77
CA ASP A 253 -24.08 3.49 -14.93
C ASP A 253 -24.32 2.18 -14.16
N THR A 254 -24.07 1.02 -14.79
CA THR A 254 -24.27 -0.27 -14.11
C THR A 254 -23.19 -0.59 -13.07
N TYR A 255 -21.96 -0.09 -13.24
CA TYR A 255 -20.87 -0.32 -12.29
C TYR A 255 -21.09 0.47 -11.00
N ASN A 256 -21.41 1.76 -11.10
CA ASN A 256 -21.65 2.63 -9.94
C ASN A 256 -22.87 2.17 -9.13
N GLU A 257 -23.90 1.66 -9.81
CA GLU A 257 -25.05 1.04 -9.16
C GLU A 257 -24.72 -0.29 -8.47
N LYS A 258 -23.87 -1.14 -9.09
CA LYS A 258 -23.49 -2.46 -8.53
C LYS A 258 -22.52 -2.31 -7.35
N TYR A 259 -21.63 -1.32 -7.39
CA TYR A 259 -20.61 -1.06 -6.36
C TYR A 259 -20.59 0.41 -5.95
N PRO A 260 -21.64 0.89 -5.23
CA PRO A 260 -21.64 2.25 -4.74
C PRO A 260 -20.48 2.46 -3.78
N LEU A 261 -19.85 3.63 -3.87
CA LEU A 261 -18.82 4.03 -2.92
C LEU A 261 -19.50 4.26 -1.56
N GLN A 262 -19.03 3.57 -0.53
CA GLN A 262 -19.54 3.66 0.83
C GLN A 262 -18.46 4.26 1.72
N ASN A 263 -18.90 5.12 2.65
CA ASN A 263 -18.02 5.66 3.66
C ASN A 263 -17.98 4.72 4.86
N ASP A 264 -16.86 4.02 5.02
CA ASP A 264 -16.56 3.16 6.17
C ASP A 264 -15.81 3.91 7.28
N GLY A 265 -15.63 5.22 7.15
CA GLY A 265 -14.87 6.03 8.09
C GLY A 265 -13.36 6.01 7.86
N THR A 266 -12.86 5.42 6.77
CA THR A 266 -11.40 5.34 6.52
C THR A 266 -10.94 5.97 5.20
N ASN A 267 -11.88 6.34 4.32
CA ASN A 267 -11.55 6.92 3.01
C ASN A 267 -11.11 8.39 3.09
N PRO A 268 -9.88 8.72 2.65
CA PRO A 268 -9.34 10.06 2.84
C PRO A 268 -10.08 11.14 2.03
N CYS A 269 -10.64 10.79 0.86
CA CYS A 269 -11.46 11.73 0.12
C CYS A 269 -12.80 11.97 0.79
N LEU A 270 -13.46 10.92 1.32
CA LEU A 270 -14.77 11.05 1.96
C LEU A 270 -14.69 11.76 3.32
N LEU A 271 -13.55 11.65 4.00
CA LEU A 271 -13.31 12.28 5.30
C LEU A 271 -12.74 13.70 5.19
N SER A 272 -12.06 14.02 4.08
CA SER A 272 -11.48 15.33 3.85
C SER A 272 -11.70 15.81 2.41
N ALA A 273 -12.66 16.72 2.24
CA ALA A 273 -12.89 17.39 0.96
C ALA A 273 -11.61 18.12 0.48
N ASN A 274 -10.80 18.66 1.39
CA ASN A 274 -9.52 19.28 1.07
C ASN A 274 -8.56 18.28 0.42
N TYR A 275 -8.50 17.05 0.95
CA TYR A 275 -7.71 15.99 0.36
C TYR A 275 -8.23 15.58 -1.01
N TYR A 276 -9.56 15.46 -1.18
CA TYR A 276 -10.15 15.19 -2.49
C TYR A 276 -9.75 16.24 -3.53
N PHE A 277 -9.92 17.53 -3.22
CA PHE A 277 -9.56 18.59 -4.17
C PHE A 277 -8.06 18.65 -4.44
N TYR A 278 -7.21 18.44 -3.42
CA TYR A 278 -5.77 18.31 -3.62
C TYR A 278 -5.46 17.20 -4.63
N LYS A 279 -6.03 16.01 -4.42
CA LYS A 279 -5.73 14.84 -5.22
C LYS A 279 -6.29 14.96 -6.64
N GLN A 280 -7.51 15.45 -6.79
CA GLN A 280 -8.12 15.70 -8.09
C GLN A 280 -7.33 16.76 -8.87
N GLN A 281 -6.86 17.83 -8.20
CA GLN A 281 -6.01 18.84 -8.84
C GLN A 281 -4.71 18.23 -9.39
N GLN A 282 -4.09 17.28 -8.68
CA GLN A 282 -2.91 16.59 -9.22
C GLN A 282 -3.24 15.90 -10.56
N TYR A 283 -4.36 15.18 -10.67
CA TYR A 283 -4.75 14.54 -11.93
C TYR A 283 -5.18 15.55 -13.00
N ASP A 284 -5.83 16.65 -12.62
CA ASP A 284 -6.22 17.70 -13.56
C ASP A 284 -4.98 18.42 -14.16
N ASP A 285 -3.95 18.65 -13.34
CA ASP A 285 -2.73 19.35 -13.75
C ASP A 285 -1.78 18.47 -14.58
N PHE A 286 -1.69 17.17 -14.27
CA PHE A 286 -0.76 16.23 -14.94
C PHE A 286 -1.43 15.32 -15.96
N GLY A 287 -2.76 15.34 -16.07
CA GLY A 287 -3.55 14.40 -16.84
C GLY A 287 -3.78 13.08 -16.11
N PRO A 288 -4.51 12.14 -16.75
CA PRO A 288 -4.72 10.82 -16.17
C PRO A 288 -3.36 10.15 -15.90
N PRO A 289 -3.24 9.45 -14.77
CA PRO A 289 -1.99 8.79 -14.43
C PRO A 289 -1.66 7.75 -15.50
N GLN A 290 -0.38 7.60 -15.77
CA GLN A 290 0.12 6.62 -16.71
C GLN A 290 0.96 5.61 -15.94
N TRP A 291 0.58 4.35 -16.02
CA TRP A 291 1.19 3.27 -15.26
C TRP A 291 1.92 2.32 -16.21
N ASP A 292 3.11 1.90 -15.82
CA ASP A 292 3.84 0.84 -16.53
C ASP A 292 3.44 -0.52 -15.94
N TYR A 293 3.21 -0.55 -14.62
CA TYR A 293 2.76 -1.72 -13.88
C TYR A 293 1.62 -1.38 -12.92
N ILE A 294 0.70 -2.34 -12.75
CA ILE A 294 -0.30 -2.32 -11.68
C ILE A 294 -0.02 -3.54 -10.80
N ILE A 295 0.39 -3.32 -9.56
CA ILE A 295 0.62 -4.39 -8.60
C ILE A 295 -0.64 -4.56 -7.77
N LEU A 296 -1.12 -5.79 -7.68
CA LEU A 296 -2.34 -6.11 -6.96
C LEU A 296 -2.23 -7.35 -6.09
N ASN A 297 -2.85 -7.28 -4.92
CA ASN A 297 -3.17 -8.47 -4.12
C ASN A 297 -4.63 -8.45 -3.68
N ASP A 298 -5.23 -9.64 -3.65
CA ASP A 298 -6.54 -9.88 -3.07
C ASP A 298 -6.38 -10.09 -1.54
N ASN A 299 -7.50 -10.29 -0.85
CA ASN A 299 -7.48 -10.76 0.54
C ASN A 299 -6.62 -12.03 0.62
N SER A 300 -5.72 -12.12 1.60
CA SER A 300 -4.65 -13.13 1.62
C SER A 300 -5.11 -14.60 1.61
N ARG A 301 -6.38 -14.87 1.93
CA ARG A 301 -6.99 -16.21 1.80
C ARG A 301 -7.94 -16.34 0.61
N ALA A 302 -8.41 -15.26 0.01
CA ALA A 302 -9.39 -15.33 -1.07
C ALA A 302 -8.92 -16.20 -2.25
N PRO A 303 -7.66 -16.09 -2.74
CA PRO A 303 -7.16 -16.93 -3.81
C PRO A 303 -7.11 -18.42 -3.46
N CYS A 304 -7.01 -18.83 -2.20
CA CYS A 304 -6.99 -20.26 -1.85
C CYS A 304 -8.37 -20.87 -1.62
N CYS A 305 -9.44 -20.07 -1.53
CA CYS A 305 -10.79 -20.51 -1.17
C CYS A 305 -11.75 -20.45 -2.38
N THR A 306 -12.52 -21.50 -2.62
CA THR A 306 -13.32 -21.68 -3.86
C THR A 306 -14.27 -20.50 -4.15
N GLU A 307 -15.09 -20.09 -3.20
CA GLU A 307 -16.12 -19.05 -3.40
C GLU A 307 -15.52 -17.64 -3.54
N GLN A 308 -14.54 -17.32 -2.68
CA GLN A 308 -13.84 -16.04 -2.71
C GLN A 308 -13.00 -15.90 -3.97
N ARG A 309 -12.32 -16.97 -4.41
CA ARG A 309 -11.61 -17.00 -5.69
C ARG A 309 -12.54 -16.76 -6.86
N ALA A 310 -13.71 -17.43 -6.89
CA ALA A 310 -14.70 -17.22 -7.94
C ALA A 310 -15.18 -15.76 -7.98
N THR A 311 -15.37 -15.13 -6.82
CA THR A 311 -15.71 -13.70 -6.72
C THR A 311 -14.58 -12.82 -7.26
N GLY A 312 -13.32 -13.13 -6.92
CA GLY A 312 -12.15 -12.41 -7.44
C GLY A 312 -12.03 -12.53 -8.96
N LEU A 313 -12.23 -13.72 -9.53
CA LEU A 313 -12.24 -13.96 -10.97
C LEU A 313 -13.34 -13.16 -11.69
N GLU A 314 -14.57 -13.16 -11.15
CA GLU A 314 -15.67 -12.37 -11.71
C GLU A 314 -15.32 -10.89 -11.73
N LEU A 315 -14.84 -10.34 -10.60
CA LEU A 315 -14.49 -8.93 -10.49
C LEU A 315 -13.33 -8.54 -11.39
N LEU A 316 -12.28 -9.35 -11.44
CA LEU A 316 -11.14 -9.12 -12.32
C LEU A 316 -11.61 -9.04 -13.77
N LYS A 317 -12.43 -9.99 -14.21
CA LYS A 317 -12.96 -10.06 -15.57
C LYS A 317 -13.90 -8.91 -15.88
N GLU A 318 -14.86 -8.65 -14.99
CA GLU A 318 -15.94 -7.72 -15.26
C GLU A 318 -15.48 -6.29 -15.12
N VAL A 319 -14.63 -5.95 -14.13
CA VAL A 319 -14.30 -4.57 -13.74
C VAL A 319 -12.83 -4.22 -14.03
N TYR A 320 -11.88 -5.00 -13.53
CA TYR A 320 -10.47 -4.61 -13.59
C TYR A 320 -9.84 -4.77 -14.97
N VAL A 321 -10.19 -5.80 -15.74
CA VAL A 321 -9.69 -6.01 -17.11
C VAL A 321 -9.97 -4.81 -18.02
N PRO A 322 -11.19 -4.24 -18.06
CA PRO A 322 -11.43 -2.97 -18.76
C PRO A 322 -10.46 -1.84 -18.37
N TRP A 323 -10.22 -1.64 -17.07
CA TRP A 323 -9.27 -0.61 -16.60
C TRP A 323 -7.82 -0.95 -16.98
N PHE A 324 -7.43 -2.22 -16.94
CA PHE A 324 -6.10 -2.64 -17.40
C PHE A 324 -5.92 -2.30 -18.89
N ILE A 325 -6.89 -2.62 -19.73
CA ILE A 325 -6.87 -2.28 -21.17
C ILE A 325 -6.75 -0.76 -21.37
N GLU A 326 -7.53 0.03 -20.62
CA GLU A 326 -7.53 1.48 -20.73
C GLU A 326 -6.19 2.10 -20.32
N THR A 327 -5.58 1.61 -19.25
CA THR A 327 -4.28 2.11 -18.78
C THR A 327 -3.09 1.66 -19.64
N GLY A 328 -3.20 0.52 -20.32
CA GLY A 328 -2.09 -0.11 -21.04
C GLY A 328 -1.00 -0.70 -20.14
N ALA A 329 -1.20 -0.70 -18.82
CA ALA A 329 -0.22 -1.18 -17.85
C ALA A 329 -0.19 -2.72 -17.76
N VAL A 330 0.95 -3.28 -17.33
CA VAL A 330 1.09 -4.72 -17.10
C VAL A 330 0.63 -5.08 -15.67
N PRO A 331 -0.39 -5.94 -15.49
CA PRO A 331 -0.77 -6.39 -14.15
C PRO A 331 0.30 -7.32 -13.55
N ILE A 332 0.62 -7.10 -12.27
CA ILE A 332 1.48 -7.95 -11.45
C ILE A 332 0.66 -8.42 -10.25
N PHE A 333 0.35 -9.71 -10.21
CA PHE A 333 -0.29 -10.33 -9.05
C PHE A 333 0.77 -10.69 -8.01
N MET A 334 0.68 -10.06 -6.84
CA MET A 334 1.55 -10.36 -5.71
C MET A 334 1.03 -11.57 -4.95
N VAL A 335 1.67 -12.72 -5.18
CA VAL A 335 1.27 -14.00 -4.57
C VAL A 335 1.62 -13.97 -3.09
N THR A 336 0.62 -13.76 -2.24
CA THR A 336 0.79 -13.58 -0.78
C THR A 336 1.36 -14.83 -0.10
N HIS A 337 1.98 -14.65 1.07
CA HIS A 337 2.55 -15.76 1.86
C HIS A 337 1.49 -16.54 2.63
N GLY A 338 1.78 -17.82 2.85
CA GLY A 338 1.06 -18.64 3.82
C GLY A 338 1.51 -18.28 5.24
N TYR A 339 0.55 -18.24 6.16
CA TYR A 339 0.77 -17.98 7.59
C TYR A 339 -0.12 -18.90 8.44
N TRP A 340 0.11 -18.95 9.75
CA TRP A 340 -0.67 -19.77 10.67
C TRP A 340 -1.11 -18.98 11.89
N ALA A 341 -2.23 -18.26 11.75
CA ALA A 341 -2.75 -17.43 12.82
C ALA A 341 -3.61 -18.25 13.80
N SER A 342 -3.14 -18.38 15.03
CA SER A 342 -3.82 -19.05 16.15
C SER A 342 -5.19 -18.45 16.47
N ARG A 343 -5.46 -17.23 16.00
CA ARG A 343 -6.69 -16.46 16.26
C ARG A 343 -7.68 -16.44 15.09
N ARG A 344 -7.31 -16.96 13.92
CA ARG A 344 -8.20 -17.03 12.74
C ARG A 344 -8.61 -18.47 12.48
N ASP A 345 -9.75 -18.63 11.80
CA ASP A 345 -10.14 -19.95 11.34
C ASP A 345 -9.29 -20.36 10.13
N MET A 346 -8.33 -21.25 10.39
CA MET A 346 -7.42 -21.82 9.39
C MET A 346 -7.89 -23.22 8.94
N SER A 347 -9.13 -23.61 9.26
CA SER A 347 -9.67 -24.91 8.82
C SER A 347 -9.59 -25.06 7.30
N GLY A 348 -9.35 -26.28 6.80
CA GLY A 348 -9.18 -26.52 5.36
C GLY A 348 -7.80 -26.15 4.79
N LEU A 349 -7.08 -25.22 5.43
CA LEU A 349 -5.66 -24.97 5.16
C LEU A 349 -4.86 -25.81 6.14
N THR A 350 -4.42 -27.01 5.77
CA THR A 350 -3.90 -28.00 6.74
C THR A 350 -2.52 -27.66 7.32
N ASP A 351 -1.73 -26.91 6.57
CA ASP A 351 -0.36 -26.50 6.90
C ASP A 351 0.10 -25.32 6.01
N ILE A 352 1.27 -24.77 6.31
CA ILE A 352 1.88 -23.67 5.55
C ILE A 352 2.09 -24.03 4.06
N PRO A 353 2.66 -25.21 3.71
CA PRO A 353 2.81 -25.62 2.31
C PRO A 353 1.49 -25.66 1.53
N THR A 354 0.44 -26.27 2.10
CA THR A 354 -0.88 -26.36 1.47
C THR A 354 -1.47 -24.97 1.25
N PHE A 355 -1.38 -24.08 2.26
CA PHE A 355 -1.87 -22.71 2.11
C PHE A 355 -1.10 -21.97 1.02
N ALA A 356 0.23 -21.95 1.07
CA ALA A 356 1.05 -21.27 0.06
C ALA A 356 0.79 -21.79 -1.36
N SER A 357 0.66 -23.11 -1.52
CA SER A 357 0.39 -23.75 -2.81
C SER A 357 -1.00 -23.46 -3.37
N LEU A 358 -2.06 -23.50 -2.55
CA LEU A 358 -3.41 -23.17 -3.00
C LEU A 358 -3.56 -21.67 -3.31
N THR A 359 -2.88 -20.80 -2.56
CA THR A 359 -2.82 -19.36 -2.85
C THR A 359 -2.11 -19.10 -4.17
N TYR A 360 -0.97 -19.75 -4.41
CA TYR A 360 -0.27 -19.67 -5.69
C TYR A 360 -1.16 -20.12 -6.86
N GLU A 361 -1.87 -21.24 -6.70
CA GLU A 361 -2.80 -21.75 -7.71
C GLU A 361 -3.92 -20.75 -8.03
N GLY A 362 -4.51 -20.11 -7.01
CA GLY A 362 -5.53 -19.08 -7.24
C GLY A 362 -5.03 -17.86 -8.00
N TYR A 363 -3.84 -17.36 -7.65
CA TYR A 363 -3.25 -16.25 -8.40
C TYR A 363 -2.80 -16.65 -9.80
N ARG A 364 -2.36 -17.89 -10.02
CA ARG A 364 -2.10 -18.43 -11.35
C ARG A 364 -3.38 -18.42 -12.19
N GLU A 365 -4.51 -18.85 -11.62
CA GLU A 365 -5.81 -18.83 -12.27
C GLU A 365 -6.27 -17.39 -12.59
N TYR A 366 -6.06 -16.44 -11.66
CA TYR A 366 -6.30 -15.02 -11.91
C TYR A 366 -5.48 -14.51 -13.11
N ALA A 367 -4.17 -14.76 -13.11
CA ALA A 367 -3.25 -14.31 -14.15
C ALA A 367 -3.55 -14.93 -15.52
N GLU A 368 -3.88 -16.22 -15.57
CA GLU A 368 -4.26 -16.92 -16.81
C GLU A 368 -5.54 -16.35 -17.40
N MET A 369 -6.59 -16.20 -16.58
CA MET A 369 -7.87 -15.64 -17.03
C MET A 369 -7.70 -14.20 -17.54
N VAL A 370 -6.97 -13.37 -16.80
CA VAL A 370 -6.69 -11.99 -17.23
C VAL A 370 -5.83 -11.97 -18.50
N GLY A 371 -4.82 -12.82 -18.61
CA GLY A 371 -3.94 -12.91 -19.77
C GLY A 371 -4.66 -13.34 -21.06
N GLU A 372 -5.71 -14.16 -20.96
CA GLU A 372 -6.57 -14.50 -22.11
C GLU A 372 -7.37 -13.31 -22.64
N LEU A 373 -7.60 -12.28 -21.81
CA LEU A 373 -8.42 -11.12 -22.13
C LEU A 373 -7.61 -9.86 -22.45
N LEU A 374 -6.32 -9.83 -22.10
CA LEU A 374 -5.43 -8.69 -22.33
C LEU A 374 -4.63 -8.80 -23.64
N PRO A 375 -4.19 -7.67 -24.21
CA PRO A 375 -3.17 -7.65 -25.26
C PRO A 375 -1.86 -8.33 -24.82
N PRO A 376 -1.08 -8.92 -25.75
CA PRO A 376 0.19 -9.59 -25.42
C PRO A 376 1.20 -8.69 -24.69
N GLU A 377 1.20 -7.39 -24.97
CA GLU A 377 2.08 -6.42 -24.32
C GLU A 377 1.74 -6.20 -22.83
N GLN A 378 0.55 -6.60 -22.40
CA GLN A 378 0.03 -6.50 -21.04
C GLN A 378 -0.06 -7.88 -20.35
N GLU A 379 0.70 -8.88 -20.82
CA GLU A 379 0.70 -10.23 -20.24
C GLU A 379 0.93 -10.18 -18.72
N PRO A 380 -0.02 -10.67 -17.90
CA PRO A 380 0.10 -10.59 -16.44
C PRO A 380 1.31 -11.35 -15.91
N ARG A 381 1.89 -10.83 -14.83
CA ARG A 381 3.02 -11.45 -14.13
C ARG A 381 2.63 -11.90 -12.73
N LEU A 382 3.31 -12.91 -12.22
CA LEU A 382 3.24 -13.30 -10.82
C LEU A 382 4.51 -12.81 -10.10
N ALA A 383 4.35 -12.14 -8.96
CA ALA A 383 5.42 -11.93 -7.99
C ALA A 383 5.33 -13.03 -6.93
N PRO A 384 6.20 -14.07 -6.96
CA PRO A 384 6.05 -15.29 -6.17
C PRO A 384 6.51 -15.14 -4.71
N VAL A 385 5.98 -14.14 -4.00
CA VAL A 385 6.37 -13.84 -2.61
C VAL A 385 6.12 -15.05 -1.70
N GLY A 386 4.96 -15.71 -1.82
CA GLY A 386 4.63 -16.89 -1.04
C GLY A 386 5.60 -18.07 -1.20
N LEU A 387 6.19 -18.26 -2.39
CA LEU A 387 7.21 -19.29 -2.59
C LEU A 387 8.51 -18.96 -1.85
N ALA A 388 8.91 -17.68 -1.81
CA ALA A 388 10.08 -17.25 -1.06
C ALA A 388 9.92 -17.50 0.44
N PHE A 389 8.74 -17.21 0.99
CA PHE A 389 8.42 -17.49 2.39
C PHE A 389 8.41 -18.99 2.68
N GLN A 390 7.81 -19.80 1.81
CA GLN A 390 7.79 -21.25 1.97
C GLN A 390 9.20 -21.87 1.90
N MET A 391 10.08 -21.36 1.04
CA MET A 391 11.49 -21.78 0.99
C MET A 391 12.18 -21.57 2.35
N ILE A 392 11.96 -20.40 2.96
CA ILE A 392 12.55 -20.08 4.27
C ILE A 392 11.94 -20.94 5.37
N TRP A 393 10.63 -21.20 5.32
CA TRP A 393 9.97 -22.12 6.24
C TRP A 393 10.61 -23.52 6.24
N GLU A 394 10.95 -24.04 5.05
CA GLU A 394 11.59 -25.35 4.91
C GLU A 394 13.04 -25.39 5.41
N GLU A 395 13.80 -24.32 5.16
CA GLU A 395 15.26 -24.32 5.32
C GLU A 395 15.74 -23.66 6.63
N ASN A 396 14.98 -22.69 7.14
CA ASN A 396 15.33 -21.88 8.30
C ASN A 396 14.08 -21.36 9.01
N ILE A 397 13.44 -22.24 9.78
CA ILE A 397 12.19 -21.92 10.49
C ILE A 397 12.32 -20.72 11.43
N SER A 398 13.47 -20.55 12.10
CA SER A 398 13.70 -19.40 12.98
C SER A 398 13.72 -18.08 12.20
N MET A 399 14.27 -18.08 10.97
CA MET A 399 14.17 -16.90 10.12
C MET A 399 12.75 -16.68 9.62
N TRP A 400 12.01 -17.74 9.28
CA TRP A 400 10.61 -17.64 8.86
C TRP A 400 9.74 -16.98 9.95
N GLU A 401 9.91 -17.40 11.20
CA GLU A 401 9.23 -16.77 12.35
C GLU A 401 9.57 -15.28 12.46
N ASN A 402 10.80 -14.87 12.15
CA ASN A 402 11.20 -13.46 12.14
C ASN A 402 10.61 -12.66 10.97
N LEU A 403 10.02 -13.29 9.95
CA LEU A 403 9.38 -12.57 8.83
C LEU A 403 7.94 -12.16 9.17
N ILE A 404 7.31 -12.84 10.13
CA ILE A 404 5.89 -12.69 10.45
C ILE A 404 5.78 -11.95 11.77
N HIS A 405 4.99 -10.88 11.76
CA HIS A 405 4.71 -10.06 12.93
C HIS A 405 3.99 -10.87 14.01
N MET A 406 4.00 -10.39 15.26
CA MET A 406 3.38 -11.07 16.41
C MET A 406 1.86 -11.31 16.31
N ASP A 407 1.18 -10.72 15.31
CA ASP A 407 -0.22 -11.05 14.99
C ASP A 407 -0.38 -12.28 14.09
N GLU A 408 0.74 -12.93 13.75
CA GLU A 408 0.82 -14.19 12.99
C GLU A 408 0.29 -14.07 11.54
N ILE A 409 0.15 -12.85 11.02
CA ILE A 409 -0.40 -12.58 9.68
C ILE A 409 0.48 -11.59 8.93
N HIS A 410 0.70 -10.41 9.50
CA HIS A 410 1.41 -9.31 8.85
C HIS A 410 2.91 -9.55 8.83
N LEU A 411 3.61 -8.77 8.01
CA LEU A 411 5.05 -8.88 7.86
C LEU A 411 5.76 -8.00 8.88
N THR A 412 6.89 -8.48 9.41
CA THR A 412 7.90 -7.62 10.03
C THR A 412 8.63 -6.81 8.95
N PRO A 413 9.48 -5.83 9.30
CA PRO A 413 10.36 -5.18 8.33
C PRO A 413 11.24 -6.17 7.54
N SER A 414 11.62 -7.30 8.15
CA SER A 414 12.34 -8.38 7.45
C SER A 414 11.47 -9.09 6.41
N GLY A 415 10.20 -9.34 6.74
CA GLY A 415 9.21 -9.87 5.79
C GLY A 415 8.97 -8.93 4.62
N THR A 416 8.70 -7.64 4.89
CA THR A 416 8.47 -6.64 3.83
C THR A 416 9.73 -6.39 2.99
N PHE A 417 10.93 -6.51 3.56
CA PHE A 417 12.18 -6.50 2.78
C PHE A 417 12.24 -7.65 1.76
N LEU A 418 11.91 -8.88 2.16
CA LEU A 418 11.87 -10.02 1.25
C LEU A 418 10.78 -9.85 0.17
N GLU A 419 9.60 -9.38 0.56
CA GLU A 419 8.50 -9.04 -0.36
C GLU A 419 8.95 -8.01 -1.40
N GLY A 420 9.58 -6.92 -0.96
CA GLY A 420 10.16 -5.88 -1.82
C GLY A 420 11.18 -6.43 -2.82
N LEU A 421 12.08 -7.33 -2.39
CA LEU A 421 13.06 -7.96 -3.29
C LEU A 421 12.39 -8.75 -4.43
N ILE A 422 11.36 -9.52 -4.11
CA ILE A 422 10.63 -10.34 -5.10
C ILE A 422 9.86 -9.44 -6.06
N VAL A 423 9.10 -8.47 -5.53
CA VAL A 423 8.31 -7.53 -6.34
C VAL A 423 9.22 -6.71 -7.26
N TYR A 424 10.32 -6.18 -6.74
CA TYR A 424 11.33 -5.47 -7.54
C TYR A 424 11.83 -6.32 -8.70
N ALA A 425 12.19 -7.57 -8.43
CA ALA A 425 12.70 -8.46 -9.45
C ALA A 425 11.63 -8.86 -10.48
N THR A 426 10.35 -8.89 -10.11
CA THR A 426 9.26 -9.09 -11.07
C THR A 426 9.08 -7.88 -12.01
N ILE A 427 9.34 -6.66 -11.53
CA ILE A 427 9.31 -5.43 -12.33
C ILE A 427 10.49 -5.41 -13.32
N TYR A 428 11.72 -5.57 -12.82
CA TYR A 428 12.94 -5.32 -13.58
C TYR A 428 13.59 -6.58 -14.19
N GLY A 429 13.18 -7.77 -13.77
CA GLY A 429 13.81 -9.04 -14.18
C GLY A 429 15.15 -9.33 -13.49
N HIS A 430 15.54 -8.54 -12.50
CA HIS A 430 16.71 -8.76 -11.66
C HIS A 430 16.50 -8.16 -10.26
N LEU A 431 17.27 -8.63 -9.28
CA LEU A 431 17.24 -8.06 -7.92
C LEU A 431 17.80 -6.63 -7.88
N PRO A 432 17.41 -5.82 -6.88
CA PRO A 432 17.96 -4.47 -6.70
C PRO A 432 19.46 -4.51 -6.44
N ASN A 433 20.14 -3.40 -6.73
CA ASN A 433 21.58 -3.29 -6.56
C ASN A 433 21.98 -3.61 -5.10
N PRO A 434 22.83 -4.62 -4.84
CA PRO A 434 23.26 -4.97 -3.49
C PRO A 434 23.88 -3.81 -2.71
N ARG A 435 24.48 -2.83 -3.39
CA ARG A 435 25.06 -1.65 -2.72
C ARG A 435 24.00 -0.72 -2.14
N ILE A 436 22.79 -0.74 -2.67
CA ILE A 436 21.65 0.02 -2.16
C ILE A 436 21.03 -0.78 -1.02
N VAL A 437 20.67 -2.05 -1.25
CA VAL A 437 19.82 -2.80 -0.31
C VAL A 437 20.56 -3.63 0.74
N LEU A 438 21.85 -3.92 0.55
CA LEU A 438 22.71 -4.64 1.52
C LEU A 438 23.80 -3.71 2.06
N ASN A 439 23.42 -2.47 2.35
CA ASN A 439 24.30 -1.50 3.00
C ASN A 439 24.30 -1.72 4.54
N GLY A 440 25.20 -1.05 5.26
CA GLY A 440 25.33 -1.22 6.72
C GLY A 440 24.17 -0.68 7.56
N ASP A 441 23.31 0.13 6.94
CA ASP A 441 22.16 0.82 7.52
C ASP A 441 20.88 0.47 6.73
N ILE A 442 20.41 -0.75 6.93
CA ILE A 442 19.19 -1.26 6.27
C ILE A 442 17.95 -0.49 6.73
N ALA A 443 17.96 0.09 7.92
CA ALA A 443 16.85 0.89 8.44
C ALA A 443 16.56 2.10 7.53
N ASN A 444 17.60 2.66 6.88
CA ASN A 444 17.42 3.75 5.94
C ASN A 444 16.57 3.39 4.70
N LEU A 445 16.39 2.11 4.38
CA LEU A 445 15.43 1.71 3.32
C LEU A 445 13.98 2.03 3.68
N PHE A 446 13.69 2.20 4.98
CA PHE A 446 12.37 2.46 5.54
C PHE A 446 12.23 3.88 6.10
N SER A 447 13.25 4.74 5.95
CA SER A 447 13.25 6.09 6.55
C SER A 447 12.09 6.96 6.07
N ASN A 448 11.63 6.72 4.84
CA ASN A 448 10.49 7.42 4.24
C ASN A 448 9.15 6.70 4.41
N ALA A 449 9.08 5.56 5.09
CA ALA A 449 7.82 4.82 5.26
C ALA A 449 6.76 5.71 5.95
N ARG A 450 5.58 5.84 5.36
CA ARG A 450 4.43 6.56 5.95
C ARG A 450 4.02 5.92 7.26
N ARG A 451 4.12 4.61 7.34
CA ARG A 451 3.79 3.85 8.52
C ARG A 451 4.70 2.63 8.59
N MET A 452 5.30 2.45 9.76
CA MET A 452 5.83 1.17 10.19
C MET A 452 4.75 0.45 11.02
N THR A 453 5.04 -0.75 11.50
CA THR A 453 4.24 -1.49 12.48
C THR A 453 3.41 -0.55 13.40
N PRO A 454 2.09 -0.78 13.59
CA PRO A 454 1.22 0.08 14.39
C PRO A 454 1.87 0.58 15.69
N SER A 455 1.65 1.84 16.06
CA SER A 455 2.28 2.46 17.24
C SER A 455 1.95 1.75 18.55
N GLU A 456 0.81 1.07 18.60
CA GLU A 456 0.36 0.25 19.72
C GLU A 456 1.07 -1.11 19.82
N HIS A 457 1.83 -1.49 18.80
CA HIS A 457 2.62 -2.72 18.75
C HIS A 457 4.10 -2.42 19.04
N ILE A 458 4.82 -3.43 19.50
CA ILE A 458 6.27 -3.32 19.66
C ILE A 458 6.87 -3.14 18.27
N GLN A 459 7.64 -2.06 18.08
CA GLN A 459 8.35 -1.85 16.83
C GLN A 459 9.33 -3.00 16.61
N GLU A 460 9.10 -3.77 15.55
CA GLU A 460 9.94 -4.89 15.17
C GLU A 460 11.30 -4.39 14.64
N ALA A 461 12.35 -5.17 14.89
CA ALA A 461 13.68 -4.83 14.43
C ALA A 461 13.79 -4.90 12.90
N TYR A 462 14.52 -3.96 12.31
CA TYR A 462 14.97 -4.05 10.92
C TYR A 462 15.86 -5.28 10.71
N PRO A 463 15.91 -5.85 9.48
CA PRO A 463 16.82 -6.96 9.23
C PRO A 463 18.27 -6.54 9.47
N THR A 464 19.01 -7.37 10.20
CA THR A 464 20.47 -7.25 10.25
C THR A 464 21.07 -7.50 8.86
N LEU A 465 22.31 -7.06 8.64
CA LEU A 465 22.98 -7.26 7.34
C LEU A 465 23.07 -8.74 6.94
N ASP A 466 23.29 -9.65 7.89
CA ASP A 466 23.37 -11.08 7.59
C ASP A 466 21.98 -11.68 7.29
N GLN A 467 20.93 -11.22 7.97
CA GLN A 467 19.55 -11.57 7.63
C GLN A 467 19.20 -11.06 6.21
N ALA A 468 19.49 -9.79 5.90
CA ALA A 468 19.22 -9.23 4.57
C ALA A 468 20.00 -9.97 3.47
N ARG A 469 21.25 -10.35 3.69
CA ARG A 469 22.03 -11.19 2.75
C ARG A 469 21.38 -12.55 2.54
N TYR A 470 20.91 -13.19 3.61
CA TYR A 470 20.19 -14.46 3.51
C TYR A 470 18.90 -14.30 2.68
N LEU A 471 18.09 -13.28 2.98
CA LEU A 471 16.85 -12.99 2.24
C LEU A 471 17.10 -12.66 0.77
N TYR A 472 18.14 -11.88 0.48
CA TYR A 472 18.58 -11.58 -0.89
C TYR A 472 18.97 -12.84 -1.66
N HIS A 473 19.65 -13.79 -0.99
CA HIS A 473 20.01 -15.07 -1.61
C HIS A 473 18.79 -15.95 -1.89
N VAL A 474 17.83 -16.01 -0.97
CA VAL A 474 16.54 -16.70 -1.19
C VAL A 474 15.79 -16.08 -2.36
N ALA A 475 15.65 -14.75 -2.37
CA ALA A 475 15.00 -14.05 -3.48
C ALA A 475 15.68 -14.35 -4.82
N SER A 476 17.02 -14.39 -4.84
CA SER A 476 17.78 -14.75 -6.04
C SER A 476 17.46 -16.16 -6.53
N ARG A 477 17.29 -17.13 -5.64
CA ARG A 477 16.95 -18.52 -6.00
C ARG A 477 15.55 -18.60 -6.60
N ILE A 478 14.56 -17.97 -5.95
CA ILE A 478 13.17 -17.93 -6.43
C ILE A 478 13.07 -17.28 -7.81
N ILE A 479 13.72 -16.13 -8.02
CA ILE A 479 13.70 -15.42 -9.30
C ILE A 479 14.41 -16.23 -10.40
N ASN A 480 15.37 -17.09 -10.05
CA ASN A 480 15.99 -18.03 -10.99
C ASN A 480 15.17 -19.34 -11.17
N GLY A 481 13.92 -19.37 -10.72
CA GLY A 481 12.98 -20.47 -10.93
C GLY A 481 13.13 -21.63 -9.95
N GLU A 482 13.85 -21.46 -8.85
CA GLU A 482 13.86 -22.47 -7.79
C GLU A 482 12.53 -22.50 -7.05
N VAL A 483 12.04 -23.71 -6.77
CA VAL A 483 10.75 -23.94 -6.12
C VAL A 483 10.98 -24.68 -4.80
N PRO A 484 10.30 -24.32 -3.70
CA PRO A 484 10.38 -25.03 -2.43
C PRO A 484 10.03 -26.52 -2.58
N ARG A 485 10.67 -27.42 -1.81
CA ARG A 485 10.46 -28.88 -1.98
C ARG A 485 9.10 -29.35 -1.47
N SER A 486 8.51 -28.63 -0.53
CA SER A 486 7.17 -28.88 -0.01
C SER A 486 6.09 -28.20 -0.87
N PHE A 487 6.45 -27.46 -1.92
CA PHE A 487 5.48 -26.88 -2.82
C PHE A 487 4.70 -27.98 -3.53
N ILE A 488 3.38 -27.90 -3.40
CA ILE A 488 2.43 -28.78 -4.08
C ILE A 488 1.99 -28.07 -5.35
N LEU A 489 2.29 -28.66 -6.50
CA LEU A 489 1.74 -28.20 -7.76
C LEU A 489 0.32 -28.74 -7.89
N TYR A 490 -0.65 -27.88 -7.66
CA TYR A 490 -2.04 -28.12 -7.96
C TYR A 490 -2.26 -27.97 -9.47
N GLU A 491 -3.06 -28.87 -10.04
CA GLU A 491 -3.43 -28.84 -11.45
C GLU A 491 -4.96 -28.88 -11.55
N ASN A 492 -5.54 -27.94 -12.32
CA ASN A 492 -6.98 -27.81 -12.59
C ASN A 492 -7.77 -26.98 -11.57
N GLY A 493 -7.18 -25.92 -11.00
CA GLY A 493 -7.92 -24.94 -10.22
C GLY A 493 -8.32 -25.43 -8.83
N GLU A 494 -7.55 -26.35 -8.24
CA GLU A 494 -7.84 -26.80 -6.88
C GLU A 494 -7.86 -25.61 -5.90
N SER A 495 -8.80 -25.68 -4.99
CA SER A 495 -9.08 -24.70 -3.95
C SER A 495 -9.53 -25.42 -2.70
N ALA A 496 -9.42 -24.75 -1.56
CA ALA A 496 -10.04 -25.20 -0.34
C ALA A 496 -11.56 -24.94 -0.43
N ASP A 497 -12.35 -26.01 -0.34
CA ASP A 497 -13.81 -25.96 -0.15
C ASP A 497 -14.13 -25.55 1.30
N PHE A 498 -13.66 -24.36 1.67
CA PHE A 498 -13.73 -23.83 3.02
C PHE A 498 -14.06 -22.35 2.98
N VAL A 499 -15.06 -21.95 3.78
CA VAL A 499 -15.42 -20.56 4.03
C VAL A 499 -14.98 -20.22 5.46
N PRO A 500 -13.99 -19.33 5.64
CA PRO A 500 -13.55 -18.92 6.97
C PRO A 500 -14.68 -18.33 7.82
N ASN A 501 -14.82 -18.82 9.06
CA ASN A 501 -15.78 -18.26 10.01
C ASN A 501 -15.08 -17.24 10.94
N ASP A 502 -14.80 -16.05 10.41
CA ASP A 502 -14.17 -14.98 11.19
C ASP A 502 -15.17 -14.04 11.89
N GLU A 503 -16.49 -14.24 11.70
CA GLU A 503 -17.54 -13.39 12.30
C GLU A 503 -17.47 -13.38 13.85
N ASN A 504 -17.02 -14.49 14.44
CA ASN A 504 -16.79 -14.57 15.89
C ASN A 504 -15.53 -13.79 16.34
N TYR A 505 -14.57 -13.57 15.45
CA TYR A 505 -13.32 -12.90 15.76
C TYR A 505 -13.48 -11.37 15.76
N GLU A 506 -14.05 -10.80 14.69
CA GLU A 506 -14.21 -9.35 14.59
C GLU A 506 -15.07 -8.81 15.72
N SER A 507 -16.18 -9.49 16.03
CA SER A 507 -17.02 -9.14 17.17
C SER A 507 -16.27 -9.23 18.51
N ALA A 508 -15.44 -10.25 18.73
CA ALA A 508 -14.69 -10.42 19.98
C ALA A 508 -13.51 -9.45 20.11
N TYR A 509 -12.82 -9.12 19.02
CA TYR A 509 -11.71 -8.16 18.99
C TYR A 509 -12.24 -6.73 19.19
N TYR A 510 -13.27 -6.34 18.43
CA TYR A 510 -13.91 -5.03 18.53
C TYR A 510 -14.48 -4.80 19.94
N ASN A 511 -15.16 -5.80 20.52
CA ASN A 511 -15.65 -5.71 21.89
C ASN A 511 -14.51 -5.54 22.93
N ARG A 512 -13.32 -6.09 22.67
CA ARG A 512 -12.16 -5.97 23.58
C ARG A 512 -11.50 -4.60 23.47
N GLN A 513 -11.32 -4.09 22.26
CA GLN A 513 -10.87 -2.72 21.98
C GLN A 513 -11.81 -1.69 22.65
N LYS A 514 -13.13 -1.84 22.45
CA LYS A 514 -14.14 -0.97 23.08
C LYS A 514 -14.12 -1.01 24.60
N GLN A 515 -13.87 -2.19 25.20
CA GLN A 515 -13.72 -2.31 26.65
C GLN A 515 -12.44 -1.65 27.18
N ASN A 516 -11.33 -1.71 26.44
CA ASN A 516 -10.08 -1.06 26.82
C ASN A 516 -10.19 0.47 26.72
N ASN A 517 -10.80 1.00 25.66
CA ASN A 517 -11.02 2.44 25.49
C ASN A 517 -11.94 3.00 26.60
N ASN A 518 -13.00 2.26 26.97
CA ASN A 518 -13.86 2.65 28.10
C ASN A 518 -13.15 2.63 29.46
N ARG A 519 -12.10 1.81 29.65
CA ARG A 519 -11.30 1.81 30.89
C ARG A 519 -10.37 3.01 30.97
N ASN A 520 -9.77 3.41 29.84
CA ASN A 520 -8.90 4.58 29.80
C ASN A 520 -9.68 5.88 30.03
N ASN A 521 -10.91 6.00 29.49
CA ASN A 521 -11.77 7.16 29.74
C ASN A 521 -12.28 7.28 31.18
N ASN A 522 -12.41 6.18 31.92
CA ASN A 522 -12.86 6.22 33.31
C ASN A 522 -11.74 6.57 34.31
N ASN A 523 -10.47 6.44 33.94
CA ASN A 523 -9.35 6.77 34.83
C ASN A 523 -8.97 8.26 34.79
N ASN A 524 -9.52 9.06 33.87
CA ASN A 524 -9.24 10.50 33.75
C ASN A 524 -10.26 11.40 34.49
N ASN A 525 -11.22 10.82 35.24
CA ASN A 525 -12.27 11.58 35.93
C ASN A 525 -12.19 11.57 37.47
N ASP A 526 -11.14 10.99 38.07
CA ASP A 526 -11.05 10.83 39.54
C ASP A 526 -10.08 11.81 40.24
N ASP A 527 -9.47 12.78 39.54
CA ASP A 527 -8.44 13.67 40.12
C ASP A 527 -8.87 15.12 40.42
N ASP A 528 -10.15 15.50 40.27
CA ASP A 528 -10.59 16.92 40.42
C ASP A 528 -11.38 17.28 41.70
N ASP A 529 -11.55 16.38 42.67
CA ASP A 529 -12.27 16.68 43.92
C ASP A 529 -11.39 16.42 45.16
N ASN A 530 -10.45 17.32 45.47
CA ASN A 530 -9.98 17.57 46.83
C ASN A 530 -9.22 18.90 46.93
N ASP A 531 -9.96 20.00 46.88
CA ASP A 531 -9.55 21.23 47.55
C ASP A 531 -10.75 21.82 48.30
N ASP A 532 -10.45 22.35 49.47
CA ASP A 532 -11.32 23.15 50.35
C ASP A 532 -12.09 22.43 51.47
N HIS A 533 -11.40 22.13 52.58
CA HIS A 533 -12.00 22.38 53.90
C HIS A 533 -10.99 22.94 54.90
N THR A 534 -11.36 24.11 55.40
CA THR A 534 -10.68 25.00 56.33
C THR A 534 -10.88 24.57 57.79
N ASP A 535 -9.83 24.83 58.58
CA ASP A 535 -9.75 25.19 60.01
C ASP A 535 -10.99 24.99 60.91
N ASP A 536 -10.85 24.21 61.99
CA ASP A 536 -10.70 24.73 63.37
C ASP A 536 -10.87 23.62 64.45
N ASP A 537 -10.13 23.82 65.54
CA ASP A 537 -10.40 23.41 66.93
C ASP A 537 -10.09 21.98 67.47
N GLU A 538 -9.00 21.96 68.25
CA GLU A 538 -9.03 21.79 69.72
C GLU A 538 -9.06 20.37 70.35
N TYR A 539 -7.98 20.11 71.14
CA TYR A 539 -7.88 19.22 72.32
C TYR A 539 -8.31 17.74 72.23
N ASN A 540 -7.40 16.80 72.52
CA ASN A 540 -7.12 16.27 73.88
C ASN A 540 -6.44 14.88 73.84
N ASN A 541 -5.31 14.77 74.53
CA ASN A 541 -4.82 13.66 75.38
C ASN A 541 -4.92 12.16 75.02
N ASN A 542 -3.79 11.52 75.38
CA ASN A 542 -3.58 10.22 76.02
C ASN A 542 -3.18 9.00 75.17
N ASN A 543 -1.90 8.62 75.34
CA ASN A 543 -1.39 7.31 75.73
C ASN A 543 -2.07 6.05 75.13
N ARG A 544 -1.35 5.34 74.26
CA ARG A 544 -0.63 4.11 74.62
C ARG A 544 0.32 3.65 73.53
#